data_AF-A0A1H6FG33-F1
#
_entry.id   AF-A0A1H6FG33-F1
#
_cell.length_a   1.000
_cell.length_b   1.000
_cell.length_c   1.000
_cell.angle_alpha   90.00
_cell.angle_beta   90.00
_cell.angle_gamma   90.00
#
_symmetry.space_group_name_H-M   'P 1'
#
loop_
_entity.id
_entity.type
_entity.pdbx_description
1 polymer ?
#
loop_
_entity_poly.entity_id
_entity_poly.type
_entity_poly.pdbx_seq_one_letter_code
_entity_poly.pdbx_strand_id
1 'polypeptide(L)' 'MKTVTLEIDDSVKEQFFWLLEHFSSNEIKILEQSESISDDEYLRSISGMVESIQTARKEPNDKGVGIDELAW' A
#
# COMPACT_ATOMS: atom_id res chain seq x y z
N MET A 1 15.20 -14.09 15.17
CA MET A 1 13.92 -14.33 14.46
C MET A 1 14.14 -13.99 12.99
N LYS A 2 13.55 -14.75 12.07
CA LYS A 2 13.52 -14.40 10.64
C LYS A 2 12.06 -14.12 10.29
N THR A 3 11.82 -13.04 9.56
CA THR A 3 10.48 -12.65 9.10
C THR A 3 10.33 -13.08 7.65
N VAL A 4 9.19 -13.66 7.31
CA VAL A 4 8.81 -14.05 5.95
C VAL A 4 7.45 -13.42 5.64
N THR A 5 7.33 -12.79 4.48
CA THR A 5 6.06 -12.26 3.96
C THR A 5 5.48 -13.27 2.99
N LEU A 6 4.18 -13.57 3.14
CA LEU A 6 3.44 -14.49 2.28
C LEU A 6 2.27 -13.74 1.67
N GLU A 7 2.18 -13.77 0.34
CA GLU A 7 1.00 -13.34 -0.40
C GLU A 7 0.06 -14.53 -0.56
N ILE A 8 -1.22 -14.32 -0.26
CA ILE A 8 -2.27 -15.33 -0.41
C ILE A 8 -3.42 -14.74 -1.20
N ASP A 9 -4.08 -15.58 -2.00
CA ASP A 9 -5.32 -15.22 -2.67
C ASP A 9 -6.49 -15.23 -1.67
N ASP A 10 -7.44 -14.31 -1.82
CA ASP A 10 -8.60 -14.22 -0.93
C ASP A 10 -9.47 -15.50 -0.93
N SER A 11 -9.46 -16.27 -2.03
CA SER A 11 -10.19 -17.54 -2.12
C SER A 11 -9.70 -18.61 -1.17
N VAL A 12 -8.47 -18.51 -0.66
CA VAL A 12 -7.87 -19.46 0.29
C VAL A 12 -7.71 -18.89 1.70
N LYS A 13 -8.23 -17.68 1.94
CA LYS A 13 -8.05 -16.93 3.20
C LYS A 13 -8.51 -17.73 4.40
N GLU A 14 -9.72 -18.28 4.38
CA GLU A 14 -10.28 -19.04 5.51
C GLU A 14 -9.46 -20.30 5.83
N GLN A 15 -9.06 -21.05 4.80
CA GLN A 15 -8.24 -22.26 4.96
C GLN A 15 -6.84 -21.92 5.48
N PHE A 16 -6.29 -20.79 5.04
CA PHE A 16 -4.99 -20.31 5.53
C PHE A 16 -5.07 -19.89 6.99
N PHE A 17 -6.08 -19.11 7.39
CA PHE A 17 -6.27 -18.76 8.81
C PHE A 17 -6.51 -19.99 9.67
N TRP A 18 -7.29 -20.96 9.20
CA TRP A 18 -7.47 -22.25 9.87
C TRP A 18 -6.15 -23.01 10.05
N LEU A 19 -5.27 -23.03 9.04
CA LEU A 19 -3.94 -23.63 9.16
C LEU A 19 -3.11 -22.94 10.26
N LEU A 20 -3.21 -21.61 10.39
CA LEU A 20 -2.47 -20.85 11.39
C LEU A 20 -2.96 -21.13 12.82
N GLU A 21 -4.23 -21.50 13.01
CA GLU A 21 -4.79 -21.86 14.33
C GLU A 21 -4.12 -23.10 14.95
N HIS A 22 -3.44 -23.93 14.15
CA HIS A 22 -2.69 -25.08 14.65
C HIS A 22 -1.37 -24.73 15.33
N PHE A 23 -0.93 -23.48 15.25
CA PHE A 23 0.31 -23.01 15.86
C PHE A 23 0.02 -22.17 17.10
N SER A 24 0.92 -22.23 18.09
CA SER A 24 0.83 -21.32 19.23
C SER A 24 1.08 -19.87 18.80
N SER A 25 0.41 -18.91 19.43
CA SER A 25 0.65 -17.48 19.22
C SER A 25 2.08 -17.03 19.57
N ASN A 26 2.82 -17.86 20.32
CA ASN A 26 4.24 -17.64 20.63
C ASN A 26 5.17 -18.15 19.51
N GLU A 27 4.67 -19.00 18.63
CA GLU A 27 5.41 -19.61 17.52
C GLU A 27 5.13 -18.88 16.20
N ILE A 28 3.88 -18.48 15.97
CA ILE A 28 3.47 -17.70 14.81
C ILE A 28 2.71 -16.45 15.26
N LYS A 29 3.11 -15.30 14.70
CA LYS A 29 2.46 -14.03 14.92
C LYS A 29 2.26 -13.33 13.57
N ILE A 30 1.04 -12.85 13.32
CA ILE A 30 0.77 -11.93 12.22
C ILE A 30 1.32 -10.57 12.63
N LEU A 31 2.35 -10.12 11.90
CA LEU A 31 3.04 -8.86 12.21
C LEU A 31 2.39 -7.66 11.52
N GLU A 32 1.85 -7.86 10.32
CA GLU A 32 1.31 -6.79 9.49
C GLU A 32 0.17 -7.35 8.62
N GLN A 33 -0.92 -6.61 8.51
CA GLN A 33 -1.99 -6.82 7.53
C GLN A 33 -2.07 -5.54 6.70
N SER A 34 -1.35 -5.52 5.60
CA SER A 34 -1.47 -4.49 4.59
C SER A 34 -2.15 -5.12 3.38
N GLU A 35 -3.31 -4.60 2.98
CA GLU A 35 -3.83 -4.89 1.65
C GLU A 35 -2.91 -4.22 0.64
N SER A 36 -2.42 -4.99 -0.34
CA SER A 36 -1.69 -4.43 -1.47
C SER A 36 -2.67 -3.66 -2.33
N ILE A 37 -2.87 -2.39 -2.02
CA ILE A 37 -3.67 -1.49 -2.85
C ILE A 37 -2.82 -0.95 -3.99
N SER A 38 -3.43 -0.76 -5.16
CA SER A 38 -2.73 -0.14 -6.28
C SER A 38 -2.35 1.31 -5.96
N ASP A 39 -1.29 1.84 -6.59
CA ASP A 39 -0.86 3.23 -6.40
C ASP A 39 -1.99 4.24 -6.66
N ASP A 40 -2.82 4.00 -7.70
CA ASP A 40 -3.96 4.86 -8.02
C ASP A 40 -5.04 4.80 -6.94
N GLU A 41 -5.32 3.62 -6.40
CA GLU A 41 -6.28 3.43 -5.31
C GLU A 41 -5.78 4.08 -4.01
N TYR A 42 -4.48 3.95 -3.72
CA TYR A 42 -3.82 4.64 -2.63
C TYR A 42 -3.93 6.16 -2.77
N LEU A 43 -3.56 6.72 -3.92
CA LEU A 43 -3.63 8.16 -4.15
C LEU A 43 -5.07 8.68 -4.03
N ARG A 44 -6.07 7.91 -4.49
CA ARG A 44 -7.49 8.27 -4.35
C ARG A 44 -8.02 8.16 -2.92
N SER A 45 -7.40 7.34 -2.08
CA SER A 45 -7.77 7.21 -0.66
C SER A 45 -7.41 8.44 0.17
N ILE A 46 -6.44 9.25 -0.29
CA ILE A 46 -5.98 10.46 0.39
C ILE A 46 -6.97 11.60 0.12
N SER A 47 -7.60 12.12 1.18
CA SER A 47 -8.53 13.24 1.07
C SER A 47 -7.87 14.47 0.44
N GLY A 48 -8.49 15.03 -0.59
CA GLY A 48 -7.99 16.21 -1.31
C GLY A 48 -6.95 15.92 -2.38
N MET A 49 -6.48 14.68 -2.53
CA MET A 49 -5.42 14.34 -3.48
C MET A 49 -5.90 14.42 -4.93
N VAL A 50 -7.11 13.96 -5.20
CA VAL A 50 -7.71 14.04 -6.55
C VAL A 50 -7.84 15.50 -6.98
N GLU A 51 -8.32 16.36 -6.10
CA GLU A 51 -8.48 17.80 -6.34
C GLU A 51 -7.13 18.50 -6.51
N SER A 52 -6.12 18.11 -5.71
CA SER A 52 -4.75 18.60 -5.81
C SER A 52 -4.14 18.28 -7.19
N ILE A 53 -4.25 17.03 -7.65
CA ILE A 53 -3.76 16.60 -8.97
C ILE A 53 -4.50 17.35 -10.10
N GLN A 54 -5.82 17.51 -9.99
CA GLN A 54 -6.59 18.26 -10.97
C GLN A 54 -6.20 19.75 -11.02
N THR A 55 -5.81 20.31 -9.87
CA THR A 55 -5.34 21.70 -9.76
C THR A 55 -3.96 21.85 -10.37
N ALA A 56 -3.01 20.98 -10.00
CA ALA A 56 -1.66 20.95 -10.57
C ALA A 56 -1.69 20.78 -12.09
N ARG A 57 -2.60 19.97 -12.63
CA ARG A 57 -2.77 19.79 -14.08
C ARG A 57 -3.19 21.08 -14.82
N LYS A 58 -3.81 22.04 -14.13
CA LYS A 58 -4.21 23.34 -14.71
C LYS A 58 -3.11 24.39 -14.58
N GLU A 59 -2.03 24.09 -13.87
CA GLU A 59 -0.92 25.03 -13.73
C GLU A 59 -0.17 25.17 -15.06
N PRO A 60 0.28 26.38 -15.40
CA PRO A 60 1.00 26.60 -16.64
C PRO A 60 2.42 26.03 -16.54
N ASN A 61 2.93 25.54 -17.68
CA ASN A 61 4.20 24.80 -17.74
C ASN A 61 5.43 25.61 -17.28
N ASP A 62 5.36 26.94 -17.30
CA ASP A 62 6.41 27.84 -16.80
C ASP A 62 6.59 27.78 -15.28
N LYS A 63 5.64 27.19 -14.56
CA LYS A 63 5.77 26.86 -13.12
C LYS A 63 6.31 25.46 -12.86
N GLY A 64 6.48 24.64 -13.89
CA GLY A 64 7.09 23.33 -13.77
C GLY A 64 8.58 23.46 -13.47
N VAL A 65 9.10 22.57 -12.62
CA VAL A 65 10.54 22.46 -12.32
C VAL A 65 11.13 21.23 -13.00
N GLY A 66 12.42 21.29 -13.33
CA GLY A 66 13.18 20.17 -13.86
C GLY A 66 13.32 19.04 -12.82
N ILE A 67 13.56 17.82 -13.28
CA ILE A 67 13.80 16.68 -12.36
C ILE A 67 15.03 16.91 -11.47
N ASP A 68 15.99 17.67 -11.98
CA ASP A 68 17.22 18.12 -11.33
C ASP A 68 17.01 19.19 -10.25
N GLU A 69 15.82 19.80 -10.22
CA GLU A 69 15.45 20.84 -9.26
C GLU A 69 14.54 20.31 -8.13
N LEU A 70 14.19 19.01 -8.16
CA LEU A 70 13.40 18.37 -7.11
C LEU A 70 14.28 18.08 -5.88
N ALA A 71 13.85 18.54 -4.71
CA ALA A 71 14.48 18.22 -3.43
C ALA A 71 14.00 16.85 -2.95
N TRP A 72 14.74 15.79 -3.27
CA TRP A 72 14.49 14.43 -2.76
C TRP A 72 14.99 14.25 -1.33
#